data_AF-A0A7C6WLH9-F1
#
_entry.id   AF-A0A7C6WLH9-F1
#
_cell.length_a   1.000
_cell.length_b   1.000
_cell.length_c   1.000
_cell.angle_alpha   90.00
_cell.angle_beta   90.00
_cell.angle_gamma   90.00
#
_symmetry.space_group_name_H-M   'P 1'
#
loop_
_entity.id
_entity.type
_entity.pdbx_description
1 polymer ?
#
loop_
_entity_poly.entity_id
_entity_poly.type
_entity_poly.pdbx_seq_one_letter_code
_entity_poly.pdbx_strand_id
1 'polypeptide(L)'
;MNKIKPLSEQLTNLIAAGEVVERPAGILKELIENSIDAQATRIEIEIKNGGLDLIHVQDNGIGMSKEDLPMAFKRHATSKIAEAADLSRISSLGFRGEALPSIASVSRVEIISKTKDAIGHRYHLVQGEEVVFEPTQANNGTTVRVSNLFYKQPARLKYLKHPRSEAAQCLSLVQSFALGNPEISFRYLVDEREIFQTSGSADL
;
A
#
# COMPACT_ATOMS: atom_id res chain seq x y z
N MET A 1 22.79 -29.28 19.82
CA MET A 1 22.98 -28.53 18.56
C MET A 1 21.67 -28.53 17.80
N ASN A 2 21.12 -27.37 17.48
CA ASN A 2 19.92 -27.29 16.64
C ASN A 2 20.29 -27.63 15.19
N LYS A 3 19.60 -28.61 14.59
CA LYS A 3 19.76 -28.97 13.18
C LYS A 3 19.21 -27.84 12.30
N ILE A 4 19.97 -27.45 11.28
CA ILE A 4 19.52 -26.49 10.25
C ILE A 4 18.30 -27.07 9.53
N LYS A 5 17.23 -26.29 9.38
CA LYS A 5 15.98 -26.68 8.70
C LYS A 5 15.48 -25.52 7.82
N PRO A 6 14.84 -25.81 6.68
CA PRO A 6 14.15 -24.79 5.89
C PRO A 6 13.01 -24.17 6.70
N LEU A 7 12.78 -22.87 6.52
CA LEU A 7 11.67 -22.15 7.14
C LEU A 7 10.37 -22.44 6.37
N SER A 8 9.22 -22.40 7.05
CA SER A 8 7.93 -22.44 6.35
C SER A 8 7.74 -21.16 5.54
N GLU A 9 6.97 -21.23 4.45
CA GLU A 9 6.66 -20.08 3.61
C GLU A 9 6.06 -18.93 4.43
N GLN A 10 5.15 -19.25 5.36
CA GLN A 10 4.59 -18.29 6.29
C GLN A 10 5.67 -17.59 7.15
N LEU A 11 6.65 -18.33 7.66
CA LEU A 11 7.73 -17.74 8.48
C LEU A 11 8.67 -16.88 7.64
N THR A 12 9.02 -17.33 6.43
CA THR A 12 9.79 -16.53 5.45
C THR A 12 9.05 -15.23 5.13
N ASN A 13 7.72 -15.30 4.94
CA ASN A 13 6.87 -14.13 4.68
C ASN A 13 6.92 -13.13 5.84
N LEU A 14 6.82 -13.63 7.07
CA LEU A 14 6.87 -12.81 8.28
C LEU A 14 8.26 -12.19 8.51
N ILE A 15 9.34 -12.80 8.03
CA ILE A 15 10.70 -12.24 8.11
C ILE A 15 10.88 -11.15 7.04
N ALA A 16 10.56 -11.45 5.78
CA ALA A 16 10.68 -10.49 4.67
C ALA A 16 9.82 -9.24 4.88
N ALA A 17 8.60 -9.40 5.41
CA ALA A 17 7.76 -8.27 5.78
C ALA A 17 8.39 -7.40 6.89
N GLY A 18 9.41 -7.89 7.59
CA GLY A 18 10.11 -7.15 8.66
C GLY A 18 11.09 -6.14 8.13
N GLU A 19 11.64 -6.40 6.94
CA GLU A 19 12.55 -5.50 6.24
C GLU A 19 11.79 -4.55 5.29
N VAL A 20 10.62 -4.97 4.79
CA VAL A 20 9.80 -4.18 3.85
C VAL A 20 8.70 -3.37 4.54
N VAL A 21 8.14 -3.86 5.66
CA VAL A 21 7.01 -3.25 6.37
C VAL A 21 7.32 -3.10 7.86
N GLU A 22 8.09 -2.06 8.20
CA GLU A 22 8.50 -1.78 9.57
C GLU A 22 7.46 -0.95 10.35
N ARG A 23 6.78 -0.02 9.68
CA ARG A 23 5.88 0.96 10.31
C ARG A 23 4.83 1.52 9.33
N PRO A 24 3.74 2.13 9.84
CA PRO A 24 2.65 2.69 9.02
C PRO A 24 3.11 3.63 7.89
N ALA A 25 4.06 4.53 8.16
CA ALA A 25 4.57 5.45 7.13
C ALA A 25 5.23 4.72 5.94
N GLY A 26 5.90 3.58 6.18
CA GLY A 26 6.48 2.77 5.11
C GLY A 26 5.40 2.16 4.21
N ILE A 27 4.32 1.65 4.78
CA ILE A 27 3.15 1.16 4.02
C ILE A 27 2.56 2.30 3.19
N LEU A 28 2.34 3.45 3.83
CA LEU A 28 1.74 4.60 3.17
C LEU A 28 2.60 5.10 2.01
N LYS A 29 3.93 5.13 2.16
CA LYS A 29 4.87 5.46 1.08
C LYS A 29 4.63 4.58 -0.14
N GLU A 30 4.66 3.26 0.04
CA GLU A 30 4.51 2.32 -1.08
C GLU A 30 3.14 2.43 -1.76
N LEU A 31 2.08 2.70 -1.00
CA LEU A 31 0.73 2.89 -1.56
C LEU A 31 0.63 4.20 -2.37
N ILE A 32 1.18 5.30 -1.85
CA ILE A 32 1.22 6.59 -2.56
C ILE A 32 2.04 6.47 -3.84
N GLU A 33 3.22 5.84 -3.78
CA GLU A 33 4.07 5.61 -4.95
C GLU A 33 3.34 4.79 -6.03
N ASN A 34 2.60 3.76 -5.63
CA ASN A 34 1.78 2.99 -6.59
C ASN A 34 0.65 3.83 -7.20
N SER A 35 0.02 4.72 -6.44
CA SER A 35 -0.99 5.63 -6.98
C SER A 35 -0.38 6.64 -7.97
N ILE A 36 0.81 7.18 -7.68
CA ILE A 36 1.54 8.07 -8.59
C ILE A 36 1.96 7.33 -9.86
N ASP A 37 2.55 6.14 -9.73
CA ASP A 37 2.92 5.28 -10.87
C ASP A 37 1.69 4.93 -11.74
N ALA A 38 0.50 4.84 -11.13
CA ALA A 38 -0.78 4.64 -11.81
C ALA A 38 -1.38 5.93 -12.41
N GLN A 39 -0.61 7.02 -12.46
CA GLN A 39 -0.99 8.32 -13.04
C GLN A 39 -2.21 8.95 -12.35
N ALA A 40 -2.33 8.76 -11.03
CA ALA A 40 -3.37 9.42 -10.26
C ALA A 40 -3.18 10.94 -10.25
N THR A 41 -4.29 11.67 -10.37
CA THR A 41 -4.34 13.13 -10.19
C THR A 41 -4.98 13.54 -8.87
N ARG A 42 -5.60 12.59 -8.17
CA ARG A 42 -6.15 12.75 -6.83
C ARG A 42 -5.85 11.52 -6.00
N ILE A 43 -5.29 11.74 -4.81
CA ILE A 43 -4.99 10.70 -3.83
C ILE A 43 -5.60 11.13 -2.47
N GLU A 44 -6.56 10.36 -2.00
CA GLU A 44 -7.18 10.52 -0.69
C GLU A 44 -6.65 9.46 0.28
N ILE A 45 -6.24 9.90 1.47
CA ILE A 45 -5.57 9.09 2.47
C ILE A 45 -6.27 9.28 3.80
N GLU A 46 -6.59 8.18 4.47
CA GLU A 46 -7.10 8.18 5.83
C GLU A 46 -6.30 7.19 6.67
N ILE A 47 -5.92 7.60 7.88
CA ILE A 47 -5.37 6.70 8.89
C ILE A 47 -6.18 6.76 10.18
N LYS A 48 -6.24 5.63 10.89
CA LYS A 48 -6.81 5.55 12.25
C LYS A 48 -5.81 4.97 13.23
N ASN A 49 -5.78 5.51 14.45
CA ASN A 49 -4.88 5.06 15.52
C ASN A 49 -3.40 4.99 15.06
N GLY A 50 -2.92 6.07 14.41
CA GLY A 50 -1.54 6.12 13.88
C GLY A 50 -1.26 5.17 12.71
N GLY A 51 -2.29 4.62 12.06
CA GLY A 51 -2.18 3.66 10.97
C GLY A 51 -2.17 2.19 11.39
N LEU A 52 -2.37 1.91 12.69
CA LEU A 52 -2.46 0.54 13.20
C LEU A 52 -3.81 -0.11 12.90
N ASP A 53 -4.89 0.66 13.10
CA ASP A 53 -6.24 0.16 12.93
C ASP A 53 -6.65 0.21 11.45
N LEU A 54 -6.27 1.30 10.76
CA LEU A 54 -6.57 1.53 9.35
C LEU A 54 -5.50 2.41 8.68
N ILE A 55 -5.08 1.99 7.49
CA ILE A 55 -4.50 2.84 6.44
C ILE A 55 -5.37 2.64 5.20
N HIS A 56 -6.00 3.71 4.73
CA HIS A 56 -6.89 3.70 3.58
C HIS A 56 -6.34 4.70 2.56
N VAL A 57 -6.05 4.23 1.35
CA VAL A 57 -5.55 5.04 0.24
C VAL A 57 -6.47 4.83 -0.94
N GLN A 58 -7.00 5.91 -1.50
CA GLN A 58 -7.86 5.91 -2.66
C GLN A 58 -7.30 6.84 -3.72
N ASP A 59 -7.13 6.35 -4.93
CA ASP A 59 -6.70 7.12 -6.08
C ASP A 59 -7.70 7.03 -7.24
N ASN A 60 -7.52 7.93 -8.21
CA ASN A 60 -8.24 7.94 -9.48
C ASN A 60 -7.35 7.57 -10.66
N GLY A 61 -6.31 6.75 -10.43
CA GLY A 61 -5.39 6.32 -11.46
C GLY A 61 -6.01 5.37 -12.48
N ILE A 62 -5.17 4.70 -13.26
CA ILE A 62 -5.60 3.78 -14.33
C ILE A 62 -6.31 2.51 -13.81
N GLY A 63 -6.11 2.16 -12.54
CA GLY A 63 -6.62 0.93 -11.94
C GLY A 63 -5.90 -0.35 -12.41
N MET A 64 -6.36 -1.50 -11.95
CA MET A 64 -5.88 -2.84 -12.29
C MET A 64 -6.97 -3.65 -12.99
N SER A 65 -6.57 -4.48 -13.95
CA SER A 65 -7.46 -5.45 -14.57
C SER A 65 -7.87 -6.56 -13.58
N LYS A 66 -8.87 -7.36 -13.96
CA LYS A 66 -9.29 -8.52 -13.17
C LYS A 66 -8.13 -9.52 -12.99
N GLU A 67 -7.30 -9.68 -14.01
CA GLU A 67 -6.19 -10.62 -14.03
C GLU A 67 -4.99 -10.08 -13.24
N ASP A 68 -4.73 -8.78 -13.31
CA ASP A 68 -3.61 -8.13 -12.61
C ASP A 68 -3.86 -8.00 -11.11
N LEU A 69 -5.11 -7.86 -10.68
CA LEU A 69 -5.43 -7.56 -9.29
C LEU A 69 -4.95 -8.67 -8.32
N PRO A 70 -5.23 -9.97 -8.54
CA PRO A 70 -4.61 -11.02 -7.74
C PRO A 70 -3.10 -11.14 -7.98
N MET A 71 -2.63 -10.79 -9.19
CA MET A 71 -1.21 -10.88 -9.51
C MET A 71 -0.35 -9.91 -8.71
N ALA A 72 -0.86 -8.71 -8.44
CA ALA A 72 -0.19 -7.70 -7.62
C ALA A 72 0.17 -8.19 -6.19
N PHE A 73 -0.43 -9.30 -5.72
CA PHE A 73 -0.20 -9.89 -4.41
C PHE A 73 0.67 -11.16 -4.43
N LYS A 74 1.14 -11.63 -5.59
CA LYS A 74 2.15 -12.70 -5.62
C LYS A 74 3.56 -12.11 -5.54
N ARG A 75 4.46 -12.81 -4.85
CA ARG A 75 5.88 -12.45 -4.82
C ARG A 75 6.48 -12.52 -6.22
N HIS A 76 7.43 -11.64 -6.51
CA HIS A 76 8.16 -11.57 -7.77
C HIS A 76 7.28 -11.29 -9.00
N ALA A 77 6.09 -10.73 -8.79
CA ALA A 77 5.23 -10.23 -9.86
C ALA A 77 5.24 -8.70 -9.84
N THR A 78 5.67 -8.09 -10.94
CA THR A 78 5.71 -6.64 -11.13
C THR A 78 5.47 -6.34 -12.60
N SER A 79 4.70 -5.29 -12.90
CA SER A 79 4.53 -4.80 -14.28
C SER A 79 5.66 -3.88 -14.73
N LYS A 80 6.66 -3.61 -13.85
CA LYS A 80 7.60 -2.50 -14.01
C LYS A 80 9.00 -2.91 -14.51
N ILE A 81 9.34 -4.20 -14.46
CA ILE A 81 10.63 -4.73 -14.98
C ILE A 81 10.41 -6.13 -15.58
N ALA A 82 11.06 -6.43 -16.71
CA ALA A 82 10.96 -7.74 -17.38
C ALA A 82 12.34 -8.42 -17.50
N GLU A 83 13.42 -7.65 -17.60
CA GLU A 83 14.77 -8.17 -17.81
C GLU A 83 15.81 -7.51 -16.89
N ALA A 84 16.96 -8.16 -16.68
CA ALA A 84 18.03 -7.65 -15.82
C ALA A 84 18.59 -6.28 -16.26
N ALA A 85 18.44 -5.94 -17.55
CA ALA A 85 18.83 -4.62 -18.07
C ALA A 85 17.92 -3.50 -17.55
N ASP A 86 16.66 -3.79 -17.20
CA ASP A 86 15.70 -2.81 -16.69
C ASP A 86 16.05 -2.31 -15.28
N LEU A 87 16.85 -3.08 -14.53
CA LEU A 87 17.40 -2.67 -13.22
C LEU A 87 18.28 -1.41 -13.31
N SER A 88 18.85 -1.12 -14.49
CA SER A 88 19.70 0.05 -14.72
C SER A 88 18.94 1.30 -15.18
N ARG A 89 17.63 1.16 -15.50
CA ARG A 89 16.77 2.23 -16.05
C ARG A 89 15.58 2.59 -15.16
N ILE A 90 15.60 2.17 -13.89
CA ILE A 90 14.46 2.27 -12.98
C ILE A 90 14.05 3.74 -12.80
N SER A 91 12.95 4.11 -13.45
CA SER A 91 12.27 5.40 -13.29
C SER A 91 10.98 5.30 -12.46
N SER A 92 10.57 4.08 -12.07
CA SER A 92 9.39 3.83 -11.22
C SER A 92 9.79 3.61 -9.75
N LEU A 93 9.05 4.19 -8.81
CA LEU A 93 9.44 4.25 -7.40
C LEU A 93 9.34 2.89 -6.67
N GLY A 94 8.52 1.95 -7.15
CA GLY A 94 8.36 0.61 -6.54
C GLY A 94 8.50 -0.54 -7.54
N PHE A 95 9.70 -1.04 -7.81
CA PHE A 95 9.97 -2.04 -8.86
C PHE A 95 10.02 -3.50 -8.39
N ARG A 96 10.06 -3.76 -7.08
CA ARG A 96 10.37 -5.11 -6.55
C ARG A 96 9.20 -6.09 -6.56
N GLY A 97 7.95 -5.62 -6.70
CA GLY A 97 6.78 -6.50 -6.61
C GLY A 97 6.62 -7.17 -5.24
N GLU A 98 7.19 -6.58 -4.18
CA GLU A 98 7.22 -7.15 -2.84
C GLU A 98 6.38 -6.38 -1.81
N ALA A 99 5.98 -5.14 -2.11
CA ALA A 99 5.27 -4.28 -1.16
C ALA A 99 3.89 -4.84 -0.78
N LEU A 100 2.99 -5.01 -1.75
CA LEU A 100 1.63 -5.52 -1.50
C LEU A 100 1.61 -6.94 -0.90
N PRO A 101 2.41 -7.92 -1.38
CA PRO A 101 2.51 -9.23 -0.73
C PRO A 101 3.00 -9.13 0.73
N SER A 102 4.00 -8.27 1.00
CA SER A 102 4.55 -8.09 2.35
C SER A 102 3.53 -7.47 3.29
N ILE A 103 2.81 -6.42 2.84
CA ILE A 103 1.73 -5.79 3.60
C ILE A 103 0.64 -6.81 3.90
N ALA A 104 0.19 -7.57 2.89
CA ALA A 104 -0.86 -8.57 3.05
C ALA A 104 -0.48 -9.65 4.08
N SER A 105 0.78 -10.08 4.14
CA SER A 105 1.23 -11.13 5.08
C SER A 105 1.12 -10.77 6.56
N VAL A 106 1.09 -9.46 6.90
CA VAL A 106 1.09 -8.96 8.29
C VAL A 106 -0.18 -8.18 8.66
N SER A 107 -1.19 -8.17 7.80
CA SER A 107 -2.40 -7.37 7.98
C SER A 107 -3.62 -8.05 7.35
N ARG A 108 -4.76 -7.35 7.38
CA ARG A 108 -5.90 -7.63 6.51
C ARG A 108 -5.96 -6.56 5.43
N VAL A 109 -5.97 -6.97 4.17
CA VAL A 109 -6.00 -6.06 3.03
C VAL A 109 -7.31 -6.24 2.28
N GLU A 110 -8.01 -5.15 2.04
CA GLU A 110 -9.06 -5.09 1.01
C GLU A 110 -8.57 -4.14 -0.07
N ILE A 111 -8.63 -4.57 -1.32
CA ILE A 111 -8.35 -3.73 -2.47
C ILE A 111 -9.53 -3.78 -3.43
N ILE A 112 -9.94 -2.61 -3.91
CA ILE A 112 -10.95 -2.46 -4.95
C ILE A 112 -10.29 -1.70 -6.09
N SER A 113 -10.31 -2.26 -7.28
CA SER A 113 -9.72 -1.59 -8.44
C SER A 113 -10.56 -1.76 -9.69
N LYS A 114 -10.54 -0.74 -10.55
CA LYS A 114 -11.29 -0.71 -11.80
C LYS A 114 -10.56 0.12 -12.84
N THR A 115 -10.38 -0.48 -14.03
CA THR A 115 -9.98 0.23 -15.25
C THR A 115 -11.18 0.89 -15.92
N LYS A 116 -10.92 1.91 -16.76
CA LYS A 116 -11.94 2.81 -17.33
C LYS A 116 -13.17 2.11 -17.92
N ASP A 117 -12.96 1.00 -18.63
CA ASP A 117 -13.98 0.32 -19.43
C ASP A 117 -14.30 -1.11 -18.93
N ALA A 118 -13.97 -1.41 -17.66
CA ALA A 118 -14.20 -2.73 -17.06
C ALA A 118 -15.12 -2.68 -15.83
N ILE A 119 -15.56 -3.86 -15.38
CA ILE A 119 -16.21 -4.02 -14.08
C ILE A 119 -15.12 -3.99 -13.00
N GLY A 120 -15.36 -3.24 -11.92
CA GLY A 120 -14.43 -3.23 -10.78
C GLY A 120 -14.41 -4.57 -10.06
N HIS A 121 -13.28 -4.91 -9.46
CA HIS A 121 -13.16 -6.13 -8.66
C HIS A 121 -12.69 -5.79 -7.26
N ARG A 122 -13.25 -6.52 -6.29
CA ARG A 122 -12.83 -6.51 -4.90
C ARG A 122 -11.98 -7.74 -4.64
N TYR A 123 -10.84 -7.54 -4.03
CA TYR A 123 -9.96 -8.58 -3.55
C TYR A 123 -9.66 -8.39 -2.07
N HIS A 124 -9.96 -9.40 -1.27
CA HIS A 124 -9.76 -9.38 0.18
C HIS A 124 -8.80 -10.48 0.60
N LEU A 125 -7.71 -10.09 1.28
CA LEU A 125 -6.71 -10.99 1.80
C LEU A 125 -6.57 -10.86 3.32
N VAL A 126 -6.33 -11.99 3.97
CA VAL A 126 -6.00 -12.06 5.40
C VAL A 126 -4.69 -12.81 5.55
N GLN A 127 -3.64 -12.12 5.98
CA GLN A 127 -2.29 -12.69 6.09
C GLN A 127 -1.73 -13.24 4.78
N GLY A 128 -2.07 -12.62 3.66
CA GLY A 128 -1.65 -13.04 2.32
C GLY A 128 -2.51 -14.13 1.70
N GLU A 129 -3.45 -14.71 2.45
CA GLU A 129 -4.39 -15.70 1.94
C GLU A 129 -5.63 -15.01 1.38
N GLU A 130 -6.05 -15.43 0.19
CA GLU A 130 -7.28 -14.99 -0.45
C GLU A 130 -8.51 -15.42 0.37
N VAL A 131 -9.39 -14.46 0.65
CA VAL A 131 -10.68 -14.69 1.32
C VAL A 131 -11.84 -14.42 0.38
N VAL A 132 -11.74 -13.36 -0.44
CA VAL A 132 -12.80 -12.96 -1.39
C VAL A 132 -12.15 -12.42 -2.66
N PHE A 133 -12.63 -12.87 -3.82
CA PHE A 133 -12.39 -12.23 -5.12
C PHE A 133 -13.68 -12.19 -5.94
N GLU A 134 -14.23 -11.01 -6.15
CA GLU A 134 -15.56 -10.86 -6.78
C GLU A 134 -15.72 -9.53 -7.52
N PRO A 135 -16.62 -9.46 -8.52
CA PRO A 135 -16.99 -8.18 -9.13
C PRO A 135 -17.67 -7.26 -8.10
N THR A 136 -17.41 -5.96 -8.19
CA THR A 136 -17.99 -4.96 -7.29
C THR A 136 -18.22 -3.62 -8.01
N GLN A 137 -19.06 -2.77 -7.43
CA GLN A 137 -19.19 -1.39 -7.90
C GLN A 137 -17.95 -0.59 -7.47
N ALA A 138 -17.33 0.09 -8.43
CA ALA A 138 -16.15 0.90 -8.19
C ALA A 138 -16.10 2.07 -9.17
N ASN A 139 -15.46 3.15 -8.72
CA ASN A 139 -14.99 4.21 -9.61
C ASN A 139 -13.67 3.78 -10.25
N ASN A 140 -13.25 4.47 -11.31
CA ASN A 140 -11.94 4.23 -11.91
C ASN A 140 -10.83 4.58 -10.91
N GLY A 141 -9.75 3.80 -10.93
CA GLY A 141 -8.65 3.91 -9.99
C GLY A 141 -8.62 2.75 -9.01
N THR A 142 -7.91 2.95 -7.90
CA THR A 142 -7.68 1.92 -6.89
C THR A 142 -7.97 2.44 -5.50
N THR A 143 -8.57 1.59 -4.67
CA THR A 143 -8.77 1.81 -3.24
C THR A 143 -8.13 0.66 -2.49
N VAL A 144 -7.18 0.95 -1.59
CA VAL A 144 -6.51 -0.02 -0.74
C VAL A 144 -6.83 0.29 0.72
N ARG A 145 -7.31 -0.70 1.47
CA ARG A 145 -7.53 -0.65 2.92
C ARG A 145 -6.67 -1.71 3.58
N VAL A 146 -5.74 -1.25 4.41
CA VAL A 146 -4.89 -2.08 5.26
C VAL A 146 -5.39 -1.91 6.69
N SER A 147 -5.81 -3.00 7.33
CA SER A 147 -6.36 -2.95 8.69
C SER A 147 -5.73 -3.99 9.59
N ASN A 148 -5.80 -3.72 10.90
CA ASN A 148 -5.25 -4.59 11.95
C ASN A 148 -3.76 -4.89 11.72
N LEU A 149 -2.95 -3.85 11.49
CA LEU A 149 -1.53 -4.03 11.21
C LEU A 149 -0.82 -4.70 12.41
N PHE A 150 -0.03 -5.73 12.14
CA PHE A 150 0.74 -6.50 13.14
C PHE A 150 -0.09 -7.20 14.23
N TYR A 151 -1.40 -7.41 14.03
CA TYR A 151 -2.28 -8.01 15.05
C TYR A 151 -1.86 -9.41 15.52
N LYS A 152 -1.16 -10.19 14.67
CA LYS A 152 -0.56 -11.49 15.05
C LYS A 152 0.95 -11.43 15.37
N GLN A 153 1.53 -10.23 15.39
CA GLN A 153 2.95 -10.00 15.63
C GLN A 153 3.17 -8.94 16.75
N PRO A 154 2.81 -9.27 18.01
CA PRO A 154 2.86 -8.32 19.12
C PRO A 154 4.27 -7.79 19.41
N ALA A 155 5.31 -8.54 19.04
CA ALA A 155 6.69 -8.07 19.14
C ALA A 155 6.95 -6.82 18.28
N ARG A 156 6.33 -6.70 17.10
CA ARG A 156 6.48 -5.53 16.22
C ARG A 156 5.80 -4.29 16.78
N LEU A 157 4.64 -4.46 17.40
CA LEU A 157 3.92 -3.38 18.06
C LEU A 157 4.78 -2.68 19.13
N LYS A 158 5.69 -3.42 19.80
CA LYS A 158 6.60 -2.85 20.81
C LYS A 158 7.66 -1.90 20.25
N TYR A 159 7.95 -1.96 18.95
CA TYR A 159 8.94 -1.09 18.29
C TYR A 159 8.31 0.17 17.69
N LEU A 160 6.98 0.22 17.62
CA LEU A 160 6.27 1.41 17.16
C LEU A 160 6.25 2.49 18.23
N LYS A 161 6.30 3.75 17.80
CA LYS A 161 6.09 4.88 18.70
C LYS A 161 4.60 4.96 19.06
N HIS A 162 4.30 5.89 19.97
CA HIS A 162 2.91 6.22 20.30
C HIS A 162 2.13 6.58 19.01
N PRO A 163 0.83 6.20 18.88
CA PRO A 163 0.03 6.45 17.67
C PRO A 163 0.13 7.86 17.09
N ARG A 164 0.11 8.89 17.95
CA ARG A 164 0.32 10.30 17.56
C ARG A 164 1.65 10.55 16.81
N SER A 165 2.73 9.90 17.24
CA SER A 165 4.06 10.04 16.62
C SER A 165 4.15 9.30 15.28
N GLU A 166 3.44 8.17 15.13
CA GLU A 166 3.34 7.49 13.83
C GLU A 166 2.47 8.29 12.85
N ALA A 167 1.36 8.89 13.32
CA ALA A 167 0.54 9.80 12.52
C ALA A 167 1.33 11.02 12.04
N ALA A 168 2.15 11.64 12.89
CA ALA A 168 2.99 12.77 12.51
C ALA A 168 4.03 12.39 11.41
N GLN A 169 4.59 11.19 11.48
CA GLN A 169 5.49 10.67 10.43
C GLN A 169 4.73 10.47 9.11
N CYS A 170 3.52 9.92 9.16
CA CYS A 170 2.68 9.78 7.98
C CYS A 170 2.34 11.15 7.36
N LEU A 171 1.97 12.14 8.18
CA LEU A 171 1.70 13.50 7.69
C LEU A 171 2.92 14.11 7.00
N SER A 172 4.10 14.04 7.63
CA SER A 172 5.34 14.58 7.06
C SER A 172 5.67 13.92 5.71
N LEU A 173 5.40 12.62 5.58
CA LEU A 173 5.58 11.90 4.32
C LEU A 173 4.61 12.40 3.25
N VAL A 174 3.31 12.50 3.57
CA VAL A 174 2.29 12.99 2.62
C VAL A 174 2.60 14.41 2.16
N GLN A 175 3.01 15.29 3.07
CA GLN A 175 3.44 16.65 2.73
C GLN A 175 4.63 16.64 1.77
N SER A 176 5.61 15.76 1.99
CA SER A 176 6.76 15.64 1.09
C SER A 176 6.37 15.16 -0.31
N PHE A 177 5.42 14.22 -0.42
CA PHE A 177 4.90 13.80 -1.73
C PHE A 177 4.09 14.91 -2.41
N ALA A 178 3.28 15.64 -1.66
CA ALA A 178 2.50 16.76 -2.20
C ALA A 178 3.41 17.89 -2.72
N LEU A 179 4.51 18.18 -2.04
CA LEU A 179 5.52 19.15 -2.51
C LEU A 179 6.24 18.66 -3.79
N GLY A 180 6.48 17.35 -3.90
CA GLY A 180 7.15 16.76 -5.07
C GLY A 180 6.25 16.56 -6.28
N ASN A 181 4.93 16.56 -6.11
CA ASN A 181 3.94 16.31 -7.15
C ASN A 181 2.79 17.34 -7.04
N PRO A 182 3.07 18.64 -7.29
CA PRO A 182 2.12 19.73 -7.03
C PRO A 182 0.89 19.71 -7.97
N GLU A 183 0.93 18.93 -9.04
CA GLU A 183 -0.18 18.62 -9.95
C GLU A 183 -1.15 17.56 -9.42
N ILE A 184 -0.82 16.89 -8.32
CA ILE A 184 -1.68 15.87 -7.69
C ILE A 184 -2.37 16.48 -6.47
N SER A 185 -3.69 16.35 -6.41
CA SER A 185 -4.45 16.71 -5.21
C SER A 185 -4.28 15.63 -4.15
N PHE A 186 -3.76 16.02 -2.99
CA PHE A 186 -3.68 15.16 -1.81
C PHE A 186 -4.73 15.58 -0.81
N ARG A 187 -5.41 14.60 -0.21
CA ARG A 187 -6.28 14.81 0.95
C ARG A 187 -5.89 13.82 2.03
N TYR A 188 -5.66 14.28 3.26
CA TYR A 188 -5.18 13.46 4.35
C TYR A 188 -6.02 13.64 5.62
N LEU A 189 -6.55 12.52 6.11
CA LEU A 189 -7.39 12.45 7.29
C LEU A 189 -6.75 11.58 8.38
N VAL A 190 -6.95 11.98 9.64
CA VAL A 190 -6.58 11.22 10.83
C VAL A 190 -7.80 11.10 11.73
N ASP A 191 -8.21 9.86 12.03
CA ASP A 191 -9.39 9.59 12.86
C ASP A 191 -10.62 10.41 12.38
N GLU A 192 -10.91 10.33 11.08
CA GLU A 192 -12.01 11.00 10.36
C GLU A 192 -11.91 12.54 10.29
N ARG A 193 -10.86 13.15 10.86
CA ARG A 193 -10.62 14.59 10.78
C ARG A 193 -9.62 14.90 9.69
N GLU A 194 -9.98 15.84 8.81
CA GLU A 194 -9.07 16.34 7.79
C GLU A 194 -7.95 17.17 8.41
N ILE A 195 -6.71 16.81 8.10
CA ILE A 195 -5.50 17.43 8.66
C ILE A 195 -4.72 18.19 7.59
N PHE A 196 -4.79 17.75 6.33
CA PHE A 196 -4.04 18.34 5.24
C PHE A 196 -4.76 18.13 3.91
N GLN A 197 -4.72 19.15 3.04
CA GLN A 197 -5.27 19.09 1.70
C GLN A 197 -4.46 19.98 0.75
N THR A 198 -4.28 19.53 -0.50
CA THR A 198 -3.80 20.35 -1.63
C THR A 198 -4.79 20.34 -2.79
N SER A 199 -4.79 21.41 -3.59
CA SER A 199 -5.65 21.56 -4.76
C SER A 199 -5.19 20.71 -5.96
N GLY A 200 -3.91 20.37 -6.05
CA GLY A 200 -3.32 19.76 -7.25
C GLY A 200 -3.24 20.71 -8.45
N SER A 201 -3.23 22.03 -8.22
CA SER A 201 -3.24 23.05 -9.28
C SER A 201 -1.85 23.50 -9.73
N ALA A 202 -0.78 22.83 -9.27
CA ALA A 202 0.61 23.25 -9.42
C ALA A 202 0.98 24.61 -8.78
N ASP A 203 0.03 25.24 -8.07
CA ASP A 203 0.26 26.44 -7.25
C ASP A 203 0.53 25.98 -5.81
N LEU A 204 1.79 26.11 -5.39
CA LEU A 204 2.27 25.80 -4.03
C LEU A 204 2.04 26.96 -3.06
#